data_AF-A0A645IPN4-F1
#
_entry.id   AF-A0A645IPN4-F1
#
_cell.length_a   1.000
_cell.length_b   1.000
_cell.length_c   1.000
_cell.angle_alpha   90.00
_cell.angle_beta   90.00
_cell.angle_gamma   90.00
#
_symmetry.space_group_name_H-M   'P 1'
#
loop_
_entity.id
_entity.type
_entity.pdbx_description
1 polymer ?
#
loop_
_entity_poly.entity_id
_entity_poly.type
_entity_poly.pdbx_seq_one_letter_code
_entity_poly.pdbx_strand_id
1 'polypeptide(L)'
;MHETSSLDLQMLDIISKALNSPKVNFDELAVKIYDDLNNLYKEKNDLVNECRDKGKFKNLTKDQFVFSADYKIRTLGQILNSIKIDDYSEEYKEEINSIRNKFAHAVLIHDNATGRDYFKYKEEGITFDEELCKKIRKDIIKHKKNFDDTIRVLEAE
;
A
#
# COMPACT_ATOMS: atom_id res chain seq x y z
N MET A 1 -9.41 -8.00 6.73
CA MET A 1 -8.45 -6.90 6.49
C MET A 1 -8.00 -6.29 7.80
N HIS A 2 -8.91 -5.78 8.65
CA HIS A 2 -8.51 -5.32 10.00
C HIS A 2 -7.94 -6.47 10.86
N GLU A 3 -8.63 -7.61 10.95
CA GLU A 3 -8.18 -8.76 11.73
C GLU A 3 -6.80 -9.26 11.29
N THR A 4 -6.55 -9.30 9.97
CA THR A 4 -5.24 -9.67 9.42
C THR A 4 -4.15 -8.67 9.79
N SER A 5 -4.42 -7.37 9.71
CA SER A 5 -3.47 -6.34 10.12
C SER A 5 -3.28 -6.27 11.64
N SER A 6 -4.26 -6.72 12.43
CA SER A 6 -4.12 -6.83 13.88
C SER A 6 -3.11 -7.92 14.28
N LEU A 7 -2.99 -9.00 13.49
CA LEU A 7 -1.96 -10.01 13.68
C LEU A 7 -0.56 -9.45 13.37
N ASP A 8 -0.43 -8.59 12.36
CA ASP A 8 0.84 -7.92 12.06
C ASP A 8 1.30 -7.05 13.26
N LEU A 9 0.37 -6.33 13.89
CA LEU A 9 0.66 -5.54 15.10
C LEU A 9 1.10 -6.42 16.27
N GLN A 10 0.45 -7.57 16.48
CA GLN A 10 0.85 -8.52 17.51
C GLN A 10 2.25 -9.11 17.23
N MET A 11 2.55 -9.43 15.97
CA MET A 11 3.88 -9.90 15.57
C MET A 11 4.96 -8.84 15.85
N LEU A 12 4.69 -7.58 15.54
CA LEU A 12 5.60 -6.46 15.84
C LEU A 12 5.81 -6.27 17.35
N ASP A 13 4.75 -6.41 18.16
CA ASP A 13 4.85 -6.37 19.61
C ASP A 13 5.72 -7.52 20.16
N ILE A 14 5.58 -8.74 19.61
CA ILE A 14 6.44 -9.88 19.95
C ILE A 14 7.90 -9.58 19.61
N ILE A 15 8.18 -9.07 18.40
CA ILE A 15 9.54 -8.72 17.97
C ILE A 15 10.12 -7.65 18.91
N SER A 16 9.36 -6.61 19.21
CA SER A 16 9.79 -5.52 20.11
C SER A 16 10.12 -6.02 21.52
N LYS A 17 9.28 -6.89 22.08
CA LYS A 17 9.53 -7.52 23.38
C LYS A 17 10.74 -8.45 23.34
N ALA A 18 10.91 -9.21 22.25
CA ALA A 18 12.05 -10.09 22.06
C ALA A 18 13.36 -9.31 22.05
N LEU A 19 13.43 -8.17 21.35
CA LEU A 19 14.63 -7.32 21.27
C LEU A 19 15.17 -6.87 22.64
N ASN A 20 14.31 -6.78 23.64
CA ASN A 20 14.67 -6.40 25.01
C ASN A 20 14.81 -7.60 25.95
N SER A 21 14.63 -8.82 25.45
CA SER A 21 14.64 -10.03 26.26
C SER A 21 16.03 -10.68 26.29
N PRO A 22 16.60 -10.97 27.47
CA PRO A 22 17.87 -11.71 27.56
C PRO A 22 17.75 -13.18 27.09
N LYS A 23 16.53 -13.65 26.77
CA LYS A 23 16.26 -15.00 26.27
C LYS A 23 16.58 -15.17 24.78
N VAL A 24 16.79 -14.08 24.05
CA VAL A 24 17.03 -14.12 22.60
C VAL A 24 18.37 -13.45 22.31
N ASN A 25 19.28 -14.18 21.67
CA ASN A 25 20.54 -13.63 21.18
C ASN A 25 20.33 -13.07 19.76
N PHE A 26 20.19 -11.74 19.66
CA PHE A 26 20.00 -11.08 18.36
C PHE A 26 21.29 -10.94 17.55
N ASP A 27 22.48 -11.04 18.16
CA ASP A 27 23.74 -10.91 17.42
C ASP A 27 23.90 -12.02 16.38
N GLU A 28 23.40 -13.23 16.68
CA GLU A 28 23.40 -14.36 15.75
C GLU A 28 22.15 -14.36 14.85
N LEU A 29 20.98 -14.07 15.41
CA LEU A 29 19.71 -14.12 14.67
C LEU A 29 19.61 -13.00 13.61
N ALA A 30 20.11 -11.79 13.92
CA ALA A 30 20.05 -10.66 13.00
C ALA A 30 20.95 -10.83 11.77
N VAL A 31 22.09 -11.51 11.90
CA VAL A 31 23.02 -11.74 10.78
C VAL A 31 22.31 -12.43 9.62
N LYS A 32 21.56 -13.50 9.92
CA LYS A 32 20.80 -14.22 8.88
C LYS A 32 19.75 -13.32 8.21
N ILE A 33 19.04 -12.51 9.00
CA ILE A 33 18.06 -11.56 8.46
C ILE A 33 18.72 -10.52 7.56
N TYR A 34 19.90 -10.02 7.94
CA TYR A 34 20.66 -9.08 7.11
C TYR A 34 21.11 -9.72 5.79
N ASP A 35 21.61 -10.96 5.83
CA ASP A 35 22.01 -11.68 4.62
C ASP A 35 20.83 -11.95 3.69
N ASP A 36 19.70 -12.39 4.24
CA ASP A 36 18.46 -12.61 3.48
C ASP A 36 17.97 -11.30 2.81
N LEU A 37 18.02 -10.18 3.53
CA LEU A 37 17.68 -8.86 2.99
C LEU A 37 18.66 -8.43 1.89
N ASN A 38 19.96 -8.58 2.10
CA ASN A 38 20.97 -8.24 1.10
C ASN A 38 20.79 -9.04 -0.19
N ASN A 39 20.53 -10.35 -0.06
CA ASN A 39 20.26 -11.22 -1.20
C ASN A 39 18.99 -10.81 -1.94
N LEU A 40 17.91 -10.52 -1.20
CA LEU A 40 16.67 -10.00 -1.77
C LEU A 40 16.92 -8.71 -2.57
N TYR A 41 17.57 -7.71 -1.96
CA TYR A 41 17.82 -6.43 -2.63
C TYR A 41 18.71 -6.57 -3.86
N LYS A 42 19.71 -7.46 -3.80
CA LYS A 42 20.55 -7.77 -4.96
C LYS A 42 19.74 -8.39 -6.09
N GLU A 43 18.94 -9.42 -5.82
CA GLU A 43 18.07 -10.07 -6.80
C GLU A 43 17.12 -9.05 -7.46
N LYS A 44 16.48 -8.19 -6.64
CA LYS A 44 15.55 -7.18 -7.15
C LYS A 44 16.24 -6.11 -7.97
N ASN A 45 17.44 -5.69 -7.59
CA ASN A 45 18.23 -4.75 -8.37
C ASN A 45 18.67 -5.36 -9.71
N ASP A 46 19.10 -6.63 -9.72
CA ASP A 46 19.49 -7.34 -10.94
C ASP A 46 18.29 -7.46 -11.89
N LEU A 47 17.09 -7.78 -11.38
CA LEU A 47 15.84 -7.79 -12.15
C LEU A 47 15.54 -6.43 -12.80
N VAL A 48 15.66 -5.33 -12.04
CA VAL A 48 15.42 -3.97 -12.53
C VAL A 48 16.37 -3.64 -13.67
N ASN A 49 17.67 -3.89 -13.48
CA ASN A 49 18.70 -3.61 -14.48
C ASN A 49 18.49 -4.47 -15.72
N GLU A 50 18.18 -5.77 -15.58
CA GLU A 50 17.87 -6.63 -16.71
C GLU A 50 16.67 -6.13 -17.51
N CYS A 51 15.59 -5.74 -16.82
CA CYS A 51 14.39 -5.22 -17.48
C CYS A 51 14.68 -3.92 -18.23
N ARG A 52 15.49 -3.01 -17.64
CA ARG A 52 15.91 -1.76 -18.29
C ARG A 52 16.75 -2.04 -19.54
N ASP A 53 17.83 -2.80 -19.38
CA ASP A 53 18.84 -3.00 -20.42
C ASP A 53 18.28 -3.79 -21.62
N LYS A 54 17.30 -4.67 -21.38
CA LYS A 54 16.63 -5.46 -22.43
C LYS A 54 15.29 -4.85 -22.90
N GLY A 55 14.88 -3.69 -22.38
CA GLY A 55 13.60 -3.06 -22.72
C GLY A 55 12.37 -3.89 -22.34
N LYS A 56 12.45 -4.72 -21.29
CA LYS A 56 11.39 -5.65 -20.87
C LYS A 56 10.57 -5.11 -19.70
N PHE A 57 10.05 -3.89 -19.79
CA PHE A 57 9.26 -3.27 -18.72
C PHE A 57 8.07 -4.14 -18.27
N LYS A 58 7.39 -4.83 -19.20
CA LYS A 58 6.30 -5.79 -18.88
C LYS A 58 6.71 -6.91 -17.92
N ASN A 59 7.99 -7.28 -17.87
CA ASN A 59 8.46 -8.27 -16.89
C ASN A 59 8.59 -7.66 -15.50
N LEU A 60 9.03 -6.40 -15.41
CA LEU A 60 9.10 -5.65 -14.16
C LEU A 60 7.73 -5.60 -13.46
N THR A 61 6.65 -5.42 -14.23
CA THR A 61 5.28 -5.28 -13.69
C THR A 61 4.75 -6.53 -13.00
N LYS A 62 5.43 -7.67 -13.13
CA LYS A 62 5.05 -8.95 -12.49
C LYS A 62 5.59 -9.08 -11.07
N ASP A 63 6.70 -8.39 -10.74
CA ASP A 63 7.31 -8.44 -9.41
C ASP A 63 6.60 -7.44 -8.48
N GLN A 64 5.89 -7.92 -7.46
CA GLN A 64 5.11 -7.05 -6.56
C GLN A 64 5.97 -6.26 -5.58
N PHE A 65 7.20 -6.70 -5.32
CA PHE A 65 8.11 -6.00 -4.43
C PHE A 65 8.66 -4.75 -5.12
N VAL A 66 9.17 -4.94 -6.35
CA VAL A 66 9.71 -3.85 -7.16
C VAL A 66 8.60 -2.99 -7.74
N PHE A 67 7.61 -3.61 -8.39
CA PHE A 67 6.44 -2.93 -8.95
C PHE A 67 5.34 -2.83 -7.89
N SER A 68 5.69 -2.17 -6.79
CA SER A 68 4.82 -1.94 -5.64
C SER A 68 3.63 -1.05 -6.01
N ALA A 69 2.68 -0.88 -5.07
CA ALA A 69 1.54 0.00 -5.28
C ALA A 69 1.95 1.45 -5.62
N ASP A 70 3.02 1.98 -5.01
CA ASP A 70 3.50 3.34 -5.29
C ASP A 70 4.04 3.44 -6.73
N TYR A 71 4.81 2.44 -7.18
CA TYR A 71 5.30 2.42 -8.56
C TYR A 71 4.17 2.22 -9.58
N LYS A 72 3.15 1.41 -9.30
CA LYS A 72 1.96 1.29 -10.15
C LYS A 72 1.27 2.65 -10.36
N ILE A 73 1.13 3.43 -9.29
CA ILE A 73 0.50 4.76 -9.33
C ILE A 73 1.38 5.74 -10.13
N ARG A 74 2.69 5.77 -9.88
CA ARG A 74 3.61 6.62 -10.65
C ARG A 74 3.60 6.27 -12.14
N THR A 75 3.57 4.99 -12.47
CA THR A 75 3.47 4.52 -13.87
C THR A 75 2.14 4.95 -14.48
N LEU A 76 1.02 4.88 -13.75
CA LEU A 76 -0.25 5.42 -14.22
C LEU A 76 -0.14 6.92 -14.55
N GLY A 77 0.41 7.74 -13.65
CA GLY A 77 0.62 9.17 -13.92
C GLY A 77 1.48 9.42 -15.17
N GLN A 78 2.55 8.65 -15.35
CA GLN A 78 3.37 8.72 -16.57
C GLN A 78 2.60 8.34 -17.84
N ILE A 79 1.70 7.34 -17.77
CA ILE A 79 0.83 6.97 -18.89
C ILE A 79 -0.17 8.09 -19.19
N LEU A 80 -0.85 8.65 -18.18
CA LEU A 80 -1.82 9.73 -18.36
C LEU A 80 -1.18 10.95 -19.04
N ASN A 81 0.00 11.33 -18.57
CA ASN A 81 0.77 12.42 -19.16
C ASN A 81 1.20 12.13 -20.61
N SER A 82 1.57 10.88 -20.94
CA SER A 82 1.99 10.53 -22.30
C SER A 82 0.84 10.54 -23.31
N ILE A 83 -0.38 10.23 -22.87
CA ILE A 83 -1.61 10.29 -23.67
C ILE A 83 -2.36 11.63 -23.54
N LYS A 84 -1.79 12.61 -22.85
CA LYS A 84 -2.32 13.98 -22.69
C LYS A 84 -3.70 14.06 -22.04
N ILE A 85 -3.95 13.22 -21.04
CA ILE A 85 -5.12 13.32 -20.16
C ILE A 85 -4.68 13.90 -18.81
N ASP A 86 -5.59 14.60 -18.13
CA ASP A 86 -5.37 15.11 -16.77
C ASP A 86 -4.91 13.98 -15.83
N ASP A 87 -3.82 14.24 -15.10
CA ASP A 87 -3.22 13.26 -14.22
C ASP A 87 -4.00 13.13 -12.90
N TYR A 88 -4.79 12.06 -12.78
CA TYR A 88 -5.54 11.72 -11.57
C TYR A 88 -4.81 10.71 -10.66
N SER A 89 -3.55 10.38 -10.92
CA SER A 89 -2.83 9.32 -10.19
C SER A 89 -2.53 9.71 -8.73
N GLU A 90 -2.18 10.97 -8.46
CA GLU A 90 -1.98 11.46 -7.10
C GLU A 90 -3.31 11.54 -6.33
N GLU A 91 -4.39 11.96 -6.97
CA GLU A 91 -5.72 11.92 -6.35
C GLU A 91 -6.13 10.48 -6.00
N TYR A 92 -5.87 9.51 -6.89
CA TYR A 92 -6.12 8.09 -6.60
C TYR A 92 -5.27 7.59 -5.43
N LYS A 93 -4.01 8.03 -5.33
CA LYS A 93 -3.13 7.69 -4.21
C LYS A 93 -3.71 8.15 -2.88
N GLU A 94 -4.19 9.39 -2.82
CA GLU A 94 -4.72 10.00 -1.61
C GLU A 94 -6.10 9.44 -1.25
N GLU A 95 -7.02 9.43 -2.22
CA GLU A 95 -8.44 9.12 -2.00
C GLU A 95 -8.69 7.60 -1.88
N ILE A 96 -7.90 6.76 -2.55
CA ILE A 96 -8.10 5.31 -2.59
C ILE A 96 -6.98 4.55 -1.87
N ASN A 97 -5.73 4.69 -2.32
CA ASN A 97 -4.64 3.84 -1.82
C ASN A 97 -4.35 4.10 -0.33
N SER A 98 -4.19 5.36 0.04
CA SER A 98 -3.92 5.80 1.41
C SER A 98 -5.07 5.45 2.35
N ILE A 99 -6.31 5.71 1.94
CA ILE A 99 -7.51 5.36 2.71
C ILE A 99 -7.60 3.85 2.96
N ARG A 100 -7.41 3.01 1.92
CA ARG A 100 -7.42 1.55 2.08
C ARG A 100 -6.37 1.09 3.10
N ASN A 101 -5.15 1.63 3.02
CA ASN A 101 -4.08 1.27 3.95
C ASN A 101 -4.41 1.69 5.38
N LYS A 102 -4.93 2.92 5.58
CA LYS A 102 -5.37 3.39 6.90
C LYS A 102 -6.50 2.53 7.47
N PHE A 103 -7.47 2.15 6.64
CA PHE A 103 -8.59 1.30 7.05
C PHE A 103 -8.13 -0.09 7.47
N ALA A 104 -7.16 -0.68 6.75
CA ALA A 104 -6.60 -1.98 7.12
C ALA A 104 -6.01 -1.97 8.54
N HIS A 105 -5.42 -0.84 8.97
CA HIS A 105 -4.84 -0.68 10.31
C HIS A 105 -5.76 0.05 11.31
N ALA A 106 -7.04 0.22 11.01
CA ALA A 106 -7.98 0.95 11.88
C ALA A 106 -8.63 0.02 12.90
N VAL A 107 -8.60 0.37 14.18
CA VAL A 107 -9.11 -0.46 15.29
C VAL A 107 -10.58 -0.16 15.56
N LEU A 108 -11.38 -1.18 15.88
CA LEU A 108 -12.77 -1.01 16.33
C LEU A 108 -12.79 -0.39 17.73
N ILE A 109 -13.48 0.74 17.87
CA ILE A 109 -13.67 1.48 19.12
C ILE A 109 -15.16 1.49 19.45
N HIS A 110 -15.47 1.21 20.71
CA HIS A 110 -16.80 1.39 21.29
C HIS A 110 -16.85 2.70 22.08
N ASP A 111 -17.73 3.61 21.69
CA ASP A 111 -17.97 4.84 22.44
C ASP A 111 -18.99 4.60 23.55
N ASN A 112 -18.52 4.55 24.79
CA ASN A 112 -19.36 4.35 25.98
C ASN A 112 -20.40 5.48 26.20
N ALA A 113 -20.20 6.68 25.65
CA ALA A 113 -21.13 7.80 25.82
C ALA A 113 -22.30 7.75 24.83
N THR A 114 -22.06 7.31 23.60
CA THR A 114 -23.09 7.26 22.54
C THR A 114 -23.57 5.83 22.23
N GLY A 115 -22.88 4.80 22.72
CA GLY A 115 -23.11 3.40 22.41
C GLY A 115 -22.71 3.01 20.98
N ARG A 116 -22.01 3.88 20.26
CA ARG A 116 -21.67 3.69 18.84
C ARG A 116 -20.34 2.98 18.67
N ASP A 117 -20.31 2.01 17.77
CA ASP A 117 -19.09 1.38 17.27
C ASP A 117 -18.57 2.09 16.01
N TYR A 118 -17.26 2.32 15.93
CA TYR A 118 -16.60 2.86 14.75
C TYR A 118 -15.14 2.41 14.64
N PHE A 119 -14.58 2.45 13.43
CA PHE A 119 -13.15 2.18 13.24
C PHE A 119 -12.34 3.48 13.32
N LYS A 120 -11.20 3.44 14.02
CA LYS A 120 -10.29 4.57 14.17
C LYS A 120 -8.86 4.17 13.81
N TYR A 121 -8.23 4.93 12.93
CA TYR A 121 -6.81 4.77 12.62
C TYR A 121 -5.98 5.72 13.48
N LYS A 122 -5.22 5.19 14.45
CA LYS A 122 -4.38 5.94 15.42
C LYS A 122 -5.17 6.95 16.29
N GLU A 123 -4.58 7.40 17.40
CA GLU A 123 -5.28 8.25 18.39
C GLU A 123 -5.69 9.64 17.86
N GLU A 124 -4.89 10.27 17.00
CA GLU A 124 -5.20 11.56 16.37
C GLU A 124 -5.70 11.43 14.92
N GLY A 125 -5.87 10.20 14.43
CA GLY A 125 -6.11 9.97 13.02
C GLY A 125 -7.58 9.87 12.63
N ILE A 126 -7.80 9.23 11.48
CA ILE A 126 -9.08 9.22 10.78
C ILE A 126 -10.09 8.30 11.49
N THR A 127 -11.31 8.80 11.65
CA THR A 127 -12.48 8.03 12.05
C THR A 127 -13.28 7.60 10.83
N PHE A 128 -13.51 6.31 10.67
CA PHE A 128 -14.34 5.76 9.59
C PHE A 128 -15.80 5.77 10.02
N ASP A 129 -16.38 6.97 10.01
CA ASP A 129 -17.79 7.19 10.23
C ASP A 129 -18.61 7.12 8.94
N GLU A 130 -19.91 7.39 9.06
CA GLU A 130 -20.85 7.34 7.94
C GLU A 130 -20.50 8.35 6.83
N GLU A 131 -20.10 9.57 7.18
CA GLU A 131 -19.80 10.63 6.23
C GLU A 131 -18.52 10.33 5.46
N LEU A 132 -17.48 9.85 6.15
CA LEU A 132 -16.28 9.39 5.48
C LEU A 132 -16.57 8.18 4.60
N CYS A 133 -17.37 7.23 5.04
CA CYS A 133 -17.77 6.09 4.21
C CYS A 133 -18.50 6.53 2.92
N LYS A 134 -19.40 7.52 3.02
CA LYS A 134 -20.06 8.13 1.85
C LYS A 134 -19.04 8.79 0.92
N LYS A 135 -18.06 9.53 1.45
CA LYS A 135 -16.97 10.14 0.66
C LYS A 135 -16.15 9.08 -0.07
N ILE A 136 -15.67 8.06 0.65
CA ILE A 136 -14.91 6.94 0.08
C ILE A 136 -15.69 6.29 -1.07
N ARG A 137 -17.01 6.11 -0.91
CA ARG A 137 -17.84 5.55 -1.97
C ARG A 137 -17.89 6.43 -3.21
N LYS A 138 -18.01 7.75 -3.05
CA LYS A 138 -17.96 8.72 -4.16
C LYS A 138 -16.60 8.71 -4.84
N ASP A 139 -15.52 8.70 -4.07
CA ASP A 139 -14.14 8.68 -4.58
C ASP A 139 -13.88 7.39 -5.39
N ILE A 140 -14.37 6.22 -4.93
CA ILE A 140 -14.30 4.97 -5.69
C ILE A 140 -15.03 5.07 -7.02
N ILE A 141 -16.23 5.68 -7.05
CA ILE A 141 -17.01 5.85 -8.28
C ILE A 141 -16.30 6.80 -9.25
N LYS A 142 -15.78 7.92 -8.73
CA LYS A 142 -14.96 8.89 -9.49
C LYS A 142 -13.78 8.18 -10.17
N HIS A 143 -12.97 7.44 -9.42
CA HIS A 143 -11.78 6.78 -9.96
C HIS A 143 -12.08 5.61 -10.89
N LYS A 144 -13.19 4.89 -10.68
CA LYS A 144 -13.67 3.90 -11.66
C LYS A 144 -13.96 4.55 -13.01
N LYS A 145 -14.66 5.68 -13.00
CA LYS A 145 -14.93 6.44 -14.23
C LYS A 145 -13.62 6.91 -14.88
N ASN A 146 -12.68 7.46 -14.10
CA ASN A 146 -11.38 7.87 -14.62
C ASN A 146 -10.65 6.72 -15.32
N PHE A 147 -10.66 5.52 -14.74
CA PHE A 147 -10.08 4.32 -15.36
C PHE A 147 -10.80 3.93 -16.64
N ASP A 148 -12.13 3.86 -16.63
CA ASP A 148 -12.92 3.48 -17.80
C ASP A 148 -12.70 4.46 -18.96
N ASP A 149 -12.68 5.77 -18.69
CA ASP A 149 -12.43 6.80 -19.68
C ASP A 149 -10.99 6.75 -20.22
N THR A 150 -10.01 6.44 -19.38
CA THR A 150 -8.61 6.23 -19.79
C THR A 150 -8.46 5.02 -20.70
N ILE A 151 -9.11 3.90 -20.36
CA ILE A 151 -9.10 2.67 -21.18
C ILE A 151 -9.68 2.97 -22.56
N ARG A 152 -10.82 3.67 -22.63
CA ARG A 152 -11.43 4.06 -23.91
C ARG A 152 -10.48 4.88 -24.79
N VAL A 153 -9.71 5.80 -24.22
CA VAL A 153 -8.73 6.59 -24.98
C VAL A 153 -7.59 5.70 -25.49
N LEU A 154 -7.12 4.74 -24.70
CA LEU A 154 -6.09 3.79 -25.11
C LEU A 154 -6.55 2.81 -26.19
N GLU A 155 -7.85 2.51 -26.24
CA GLU A 155 -8.47 1.60 -27.20
C GLU A 155 -9.00 2.30 -28.46
N ALA A 156 -9.11 3.63 -28.45
CA ALA A 156 -9.53 4.42 -29.60
C ALA A 156 -8.35 4.59 -30.56
N GLU A 157 -8.36 3.82 -31.67
CA GLU A 157 -7.45 3.95 -32.82
C GLU A 157 -7.72 5.22 -33.64
#